data_AF-A0A376U5W8-F1
#
_entry.id   AF-A0A376U5W8-F1
#
_cell.length_a   1.000
_cell.length_b   1.000
_cell.length_c   1.000
_cell.angle_alpha   90.00
_cell.angle_beta   90.00
_cell.angle_gamma   90.00
#
_symmetry.space_group_name_H-M   'P 1'
#
loop_
_entity.id
_entity.type
_entity.pdbx_description
1 polymer ?
#
loop_
_entity_poly.entity_id
_entity_poly.type
_entity_poly.pdbx_seq_one_letter_code
_entity_poly.pdbx_strand_id
1 'polypeptide(L)'
;MHDLSDAFCIVGPQSQARKISGINTSATQLRSDDGSTYFELNPDTRKIKIVAPGGLDVVAPLADFSEKVTIHGLLTWMGGMVGSVVSGVASKITGAVEFLGSVKANGKPIDDTHTHGGVQRGGSNTDGVN
;
A
#
# COMPACT_ATOMS: atom_id res chain seq x y z
N MET A 1 11.96 44.27 30.22
CA MET A 1 11.05 43.88 31.33
C MET A 1 10.33 42.64 30.84
N HIS A 2 10.41 41.53 31.58
CA HIS A 2 9.60 40.33 31.31
C HIS A 2 8.49 40.29 32.37
N ASP A 3 7.26 39.99 31.96
CA ASP A 3 6.10 39.83 32.85
C ASP A 3 5.53 38.42 32.73
N LEU A 4 4.74 37.96 33.71
CA LEU A 4 4.09 36.65 33.69
C LEU A 4 3.14 36.47 32.49
N SER A 5 2.69 37.58 31.88
CA SER A 5 1.97 37.56 30.61
C SER A 5 2.80 37.01 29.43
N ASP A 6 4.13 37.01 29.52
CA ASP A 6 5.05 36.41 28.53
C ASP A 6 5.37 34.93 28.82
N ALA A 7 4.86 34.38 29.93
CA ALA A 7 5.20 33.02 30.35
C ALA A 7 4.53 31.96 29.47
N PHE A 8 5.23 30.86 29.23
CA PHE A 8 4.70 29.65 28.62
C PHE A 8 4.88 28.45 29.57
N CYS A 9 4.03 27.44 29.44
CA CYS A 9 4.12 26.20 30.20
C CYS A 9 4.71 25.08 29.33
N ILE A 10 5.58 24.26 29.92
CA ILE A 10 6.01 22.98 29.33
C ILE A 10 5.23 21.87 30.04
N VAL A 11 4.13 21.44 29.43
CA VAL A 11 3.34 20.30 29.88
C VAL A 11 3.94 19.00 29.34
N GLY A 12 3.81 17.90 30.07
CA GLY A 12 4.24 16.57 29.60
C GLY A 12 5.45 15.91 30.29
N PRO A 13 6.30 16.58 31.09
CA PRO A 13 7.23 15.85 31.95
C PRO A 13 6.46 14.93 32.92
N GLN A 14 6.55 13.62 32.73
CA GLN A 14 5.87 12.65 33.58
C GLN A 14 6.72 12.31 34.81
N SER A 15 6.07 12.18 35.97
CA SER A 15 6.73 11.67 37.16
C SER A 15 7.11 10.19 36.97
N GLN A 16 8.13 9.70 37.68
CA GLN A 16 8.52 8.28 37.60
C GLN A 16 7.36 7.32 37.95
N ALA A 17 6.43 7.74 38.81
CA ALA A 17 5.25 6.96 39.18
C ALA A 17 4.19 6.87 38.07
N ARG A 18 4.21 7.77 37.10
CA ARG A 18 3.25 7.87 35.98
C ARG A 18 3.91 7.79 34.61
N LYS A 19 5.16 7.32 34.54
CA LYS A 19 5.90 7.20 33.28
C LYS A 19 5.20 6.22 32.33
N ILE A 20 5.21 6.55 31.04
CA ILE A 20 4.82 5.61 30.00
C ILE A 20 5.68 4.33 30.06
N SER A 21 5.04 3.19 29.85
CA SER A 21 5.68 1.87 29.82
C SER A 21 5.83 1.35 28.39
N GLY A 22 6.63 0.29 28.21
CA GLY A 22 6.82 -0.34 26.90
C GLY A 22 7.40 0.61 25.84
N ILE A 23 8.29 1.52 26.24
CA ILE A 23 9.01 2.39 25.31
C ILE A 23 10.14 1.62 24.63
N ASN A 24 10.37 1.93 23.35
CA ASN A 24 11.56 1.46 22.66
C ASN A 24 12.74 2.37 23.05
N THR A 25 13.70 1.85 23.81
CA THR A 25 14.86 2.63 24.26
C THR A 25 15.92 2.85 23.17
N SER A 26 15.77 2.17 22.03
CA SER A 26 16.69 2.29 20.89
C SER A 26 16.08 3.08 19.73
N ALA A 27 14.89 3.65 19.88
CA ALA A 27 14.21 4.41 18.82
C ALA A 27 13.50 5.65 19.37
N THR A 28 13.29 6.65 18.52
CA THR A 28 12.46 7.81 18.87
C THR A 28 11.01 7.52 18.53
N GLN A 29 10.08 7.81 19.43
CA GLN A 29 8.65 7.55 19.24
C GLN A 29 7.79 8.81 19.45
N LEU A 30 6.82 9.02 18.57
CA LEU A 30 5.65 9.87 18.78
C LEU A 30 4.47 8.91 19.03
N ARG A 31 3.84 8.90 20.21
CA ARG A 31 2.93 7.81 20.59
C ARG A 31 1.79 8.23 21.51
N SER A 32 0.75 7.40 21.56
CA SER A 32 -0.28 7.42 22.60
C SER A 32 0.25 6.88 23.95
N ASP A 33 -0.38 7.30 25.05
CA ASP A 33 -0.01 6.88 26.41
C ASP A 33 -0.18 5.36 26.64
N ASP A 34 -1.19 4.75 26.01
CA ASP A 34 -1.44 3.31 26.04
C ASP A 34 -0.42 2.50 25.19
N GLY A 35 0.37 3.18 24.34
CA GLY A 35 1.36 2.57 23.45
C GLY A 35 0.82 1.85 22.23
N SER A 36 -0.49 1.91 21.96
CA SER A 36 -1.11 1.17 20.86
C SER A 36 -0.92 1.84 19.50
N THR A 37 -0.78 3.18 19.48
CA THR A 37 -0.64 3.98 18.25
C THR A 37 0.64 4.81 18.32
N TYR A 38 1.51 4.66 17.31
CA TYR A 38 2.79 5.39 17.29
C TYR A 38 3.42 5.52 15.90
N PHE A 39 4.25 6.55 15.79
CA PHE A 39 5.28 6.72 14.77
C PHE A 39 6.65 6.48 15.43
N GLU A 40 7.49 5.63 14.85
CA GLU A 40 8.80 5.27 15.39
C GLU A 40 9.91 5.47 14.35
N LEU A 41 11.00 6.11 14.76
CA LEU A 41 12.22 6.29 13.98
C LEU A 41 13.35 5.52 14.65
N ASN A 42 13.84 4.48 13.98
CA ASN A 42 14.91 3.64 14.49
C ASN A 42 16.24 3.98 13.79
N PRO A 43 17.25 4.52 14.50
CA PRO A 43 18.52 4.97 13.90
C PRO A 43 19.42 3.80 13.44
N ASP A 44 19.37 2.66 14.13
CA ASP A 44 20.22 1.50 13.83
C ASP A 44 19.78 0.82 12.52
N THR A 45 18.47 0.59 12.38
CA THR A 45 17.88 -0.05 11.19
C THR A 45 17.54 0.95 10.09
N ARG A 46 17.51 2.25 10.41
CA ARG A 46 17.11 3.35 9.53
C ARG A 46 15.69 3.18 8.97
N LYS A 47 14.81 2.57 9.76
CA LYS A 47 13.41 2.34 9.39
C LYS A 47 12.49 3.30 10.13
N ILE A 48 11.43 3.69 9.44
CA ILE A 48 10.24 4.32 10.01
C ILE A 48 9.18 3.24 10.18
N LYS A 49 8.51 3.22 11.32
CA LYS A 49 7.38 2.32 11.60
C LYS A 49 6.18 3.14 12.04
N ILE A 50 5.04 2.88 11.41
CA ILE A 50 3.74 3.45 11.77
C ILE A 50 2.87 2.30 12.26
N VAL A 51 2.39 2.39 13.50
CA VAL A 51 1.41 1.46 14.05
C VAL A 51 0.17 2.25 14.38
N ALA A 52 -0.94 1.91 13.73
CA ALA A 52 -2.22 2.58 13.90
C ALA A 52 -3.34 1.52 13.78
N PRO A 53 -3.72 0.85 14.88
CA PRO A 53 -4.72 -0.23 14.85
C PRO A 53 -6.11 0.21 14.36
N GLY A 54 -6.42 1.50 14.51
CA GLY A 54 -7.66 2.11 13.98
C GLY A 54 -7.62 2.42 12.48
N GLY A 55 -6.47 2.28 11.82
CA GLY A 55 -6.27 2.65 10.41
C GLY A 55 -5.27 3.79 10.22
N LEU A 56 -4.87 4.00 8.96
CA LEU A 56 -4.00 5.10 8.52
C LEU A 56 -4.66 5.79 7.33
N ASP A 57 -5.09 7.04 7.52
CA ASP A 57 -5.58 7.88 6.44
C ASP A 57 -4.42 8.68 5.83
N VAL A 58 -4.27 8.58 4.50
CA VAL A 58 -3.29 9.38 3.73
C VAL A 58 -4.06 10.26 2.77
N VAL A 59 -4.28 11.52 3.16
CA VAL A 59 -4.94 12.52 2.32
C VAL A 59 -3.88 13.37 1.62
N ALA A 60 -3.52 12.98 0.40
CA ALA A 60 -2.52 13.66 -0.40
C ALA A 60 -2.92 13.64 -1.89
N PRO A 61 -2.54 14.65 -2.68
CA PRO A 61 -2.77 14.62 -4.13
C PRO A 61 -1.95 13.53 -4.83
N LEU A 62 -0.81 13.13 -4.26
CA LEU A 62 0.05 12.06 -4.74
C LEU A 62 0.80 11.44 -3.56
N ALA A 63 0.81 10.10 -3.50
CA ALA A 63 1.74 9.33 -2.68
C ALA A 63 2.69 8.59 -3.63
N ASP A 64 3.95 9.03 -3.66
CA ASP A 64 4.97 8.47 -4.54
C ASP A 64 5.86 7.48 -3.78
N PHE A 65 6.02 6.28 -4.35
CA PHE A 65 6.85 5.21 -3.80
C PHE A 65 7.88 4.83 -4.86
N SER A 66 9.15 5.12 -4.60
CA SER A 66 10.23 4.94 -5.57
C SER A 66 10.62 3.48 -5.82
N GLU A 67 10.20 2.58 -4.92
CA GLU A 67 10.61 1.18 -4.89
C GLU A 67 9.39 0.28 -4.63
N LYS A 68 9.65 -0.98 -4.26
CA LYS A 68 8.62 -1.98 -4.01
C LYS A 68 7.66 -1.57 -2.88
N VAL A 69 6.37 -1.76 -3.13
CA VAL A 69 5.31 -1.71 -2.13
C VAL A 69 4.76 -3.12 -1.94
N THR A 70 4.74 -3.60 -0.70
CA THR A 70 4.15 -4.90 -0.34
C THR A 70 2.86 -4.67 0.44
N ILE A 71 1.76 -5.25 -0.03
CA ILE A 71 0.45 -5.19 0.63
C ILE A 71 0.02 -6.61 0.97
N HIS A 72 -0.11 -6.90 2.26
CA HIS A 72 -0.46 -8.23 2.75
C HIS A 72 -1.98 -8.48 2.73
N GLY A 73 -2.77 -7.42 2.84
CA GLY A 73 -4.23 -7.45 2.78
C GLY A 73 -4.76 -7.20 1.38
N LEU A 74 -6.01 -6.76 1.31
CA LEU A 74 -6.64 -6.33 0.06
C LEU A 74 -6.06 -4.99 -0.40
N LEU A 75 -5.70 -4.90 -1.69
CA LEU A 75 -5.43 -3.64 -2.38
C LEU A 75 -6.64 -3.27 -3.23
N THR A 76 -7.23 -2.09 -2.99
CA THR A 76 -8.34 -1.53 -3.78
C THR A 76 -7.88 -0.22 -4.43
N TRP A 77 -8.11 -0.06 -5.73
CA TRP A 77 -7.92 1.20 -6.46
C TRP A 77 -9.20 1.57 -7.20
N MET A 78 -9.65 2.82 -7.07
CA MET A 78 -10.87 3.29 -7.74
C MET A 78 -10.58 4.09 -9.01
N GLY A 79 -9.39 4.70 -9.11
CA GLY A 79 -8.96 5.51 -10.25
C GLY A 79 -8.35 4.72 -11.41
N GLY A 80 -8.31 3.38 -11.33
CA GLY A 80 -7.63 2.51 -12.29
C GLY A 80 -6.18 2.20 -11.91
N MET A 81 -5.53 1.39 -12.74
CA MET A 81 -4.14 0.94 -12.58
C MET A 81 -3.41 1.07 -13.92
N VAL A 82 -2.19 1.61 -13.88
CA VAL A 82 -1.27 1.63 -15.03
C VAL A 82 0.03 0.97 -14.58
N GLY A 83 0.44 -0.09 -15.29
CA GLY A 83 1.72 -0.76 -15.08
C GLY A 83 2.60 -0.65 -16.32
N SER A 84 3.85 -0.25 -16.15
CA SER A 84 4.85 -0.18 -17.22
C SER A 84 6.21 -0.60 -16.67
N VAL A 85 6.99 -1.33 -17.46
CA VAL A 85 8.33 -1.80 -17.08
C VAL A 85 9.29 -1.63 -18.25
N VAL A 86 10.56 -1.35 -17.94
CA VAL A 86 11.63 -1.30 -18.95
C VAL A 86 11.99 -2.71 -19.41
N SER A 87 11.87 -3.71 -18.54
CA SER A 87 12.13 -5.11 -18.84
C SER A 87 11.32 -6.04 -17.93
N GLY A 88 11.12 -7.29 -18.38
CA GLY A 88 10.37 -8.29 -17.63
C GLY A 88 8.86 -8.22 -17.86
N VAL A 89 8.08 -8.51 -16.82
CA VAL A 89 6.62 -8.62 -16.89
C VAL A 89 6.01 -7.46 -16.09
N ALA A 90 5.16 -6.65 -16.74
CA ALA A 90 4.52 -5.49 -16.09
C ALA A 90 3.55 -5.88 -14.96
N SER A 91 2.93 -7.05 -15.05
CA SER A 91 2.05 -7.61 -14.02
C SER A 91 2.05 -9.13 -14.06
N LYS A 92 2.24 -9.77 -12.90
CA LYS A 92 2.10 -11.22 -12.72
C LYS A 92 1.09 -11.46 -11.61
N ILE A 93 -0.01 -12.14 -11.94
CA ILE A 93 -1.08 -12.48 -11.01
C ILE A 93 -1.11 -14.00 -10.88
N THR A 94 -1.13 -14.49 -9.64
CA THR A 94 -1.28 -15.92 -9.35
C THR A 94 -2.64 -16.14 -8.69
N GLY A 95 -3.42 -17.06 -9.23
CA GLY A 95 -4.79 -17.34 -8.79
C GLY A 95 -5.83 -16.97 -9.84
N ALA A 96 -7.10 -17.09 -9.47
CA ALA A 96 -8.20 -16.70 -10.35
C ALA A 96 -8.28 -15.18 -10.48
N VAL A 97 -8.61 -14.71 -11.69
CA VAL A 97 -8.87 -13.31 -11.99
C VAL A 97 -10.22 -13.22 -12.68
N GLU A 98 -11.09 -12.38 -12.16
CA GLU A 98 -12.38 -12.06 -12.77
C GLU A 98 -12.32 -10.65 -13.35
N PHE A 99 -12.78 -10.51 -14.59
CA PHE A 99 -12.90 -9.23 -15.26
C PHE A 99 -14.38 -8.97 -15.54
N LEU A 100 -14.87 -7.80 -15.14
CA LEU A 100 -16.18 -7.30 -15.55
C LEU A 100 -15.98 -6.25 -16.64
N GLY A 101 -16.52 -6.49 -17.83
CA GLY A 101 -16.31 -5.67 -19.02
C GLY A 101 -15.34 -6.31 -20.02
N SER A 102 -14.74 -5.50 -20.89
CA SER A 102 -13.86 -6.00 -21.95
C SER A 102 -12.39 -5.96 -21.55
N VAL A 103 -11.68 -7.06 -21.80
CA VAL A 103 -10.23 -7.14 -21.70
C VAL A 103 -9.67 -7.07 -23.12
N LYS A 104 -8.59 -6.29 -23.32
CA LYS A 104 -7.93 -6.17 -24.62
C LYS A 104 -6.47 -6.59 -24.56
N ALA A 105 -6.03 -7.34 -25.56
CA ALA A 105 -4.62 -7.61 -25.84
C ALA A 105 -4.24 -6.90 -27.15
N ASN A 106 -3.23 -6.03 -27.11
CA ASN A 106 -2.80 -5.24 -28.28
C ASN A 106 -3.96 -4.51 -28.99
N GLY A 107 -4.90 -3.96 -28.20
CA GLY A 107 -6.07 -3.25 -28.72
C GLY A 107 -7.20 -4.13 -29.25
N LYS A 108 -7.06 -5.46 -29.25
CA LYS A 108 -8.09 -6.42 -29.66
C LYS A 108 -8.81 -7.00 -28.45
N PRO A 109 -10.16 -7.03 -28.43
CA PRO A 109 -10.89 -7.69 -27.35
C PRO A 109 -10.57 -9.19 -27.31
N ILE A 110 -10.53 -9.75 -26.11
CA ILE A 110 -10.33 -11.20 -25.87
C ILE A 110 -11.54 -11.83 -25.15
N ASP A 111 -12.69 -11.17 -25.23
CA ASP A 111 -13.97 -11.65 -24.72
C ASP A 111 -14.65 -12.61 -25.74
N ASP A 112 -15.91 -12.98 -25.49
CA ASP A 112 -16.69 -13.90 -26.33
C ASP A 112 -16.95 -13.38 -27.77
N THR A 113 -16.61 -12.12 -28.06
CA THR A 113 -16.71 -11.52 -29.40
C THR A 113 -15.45 -11.71 -30.24
N HIS A 114 -14.36 -12.24 -29.69
CA HIS A 114 -13.13 -12.45 -30.46
C HIS A 114 -13.33 -13.50 -31.57
N THR A 115 -12.67 -13.32 -32.71
CA THR A 115 -12.82 -14.21 -33.87
C THR A 115 -11.48 -14.47 -34.57
N HIS A 116 -11.40 -15.58 -35.30
CA HIS A 116 -10.27 -15.95 -36.15
C HIS A 116 -10.75 -16.07 -37.62
N GLY A 117 -10.12 -15.32 -38.52
CA GLY A 117 -10.39 -15.38 -39.96
C GLY A 117 -9.43 -16.31 -40.71
N GLY A 118 -9.76 -16.65 -41.96
CA GLY A 118 -8.86 -17.40 -42.85
C GLY A 118 -8.73 -18.90 -42.55
N VAL A 119 -9.64 -19.46 -41.73
CA VAL A 119 -9.64 -20.87 -41.36
C VAL A 119 -10.64 -21.68 -42.21
N GLN A 120 -10.25 -22.87 -42.68
CA GLN A 120 -11.18 -23.87 -43.20
C GLN A 120 -11.76 -24.64 -42.01
N ARG A 121 -13.07 -24.54 -41.78
CA ARG A 121 -13.72 -25.25 -40.67
C ARG A 121 -13.76 -26.75 -40.96
N GLY A 122 -13.21 -27.55 -40.04
CA GLY A 122 -13.40 -29.00 -40.02
C GLY A 122 -14.69 -29.40 -39.29
N GLY A 123 -15.00 -30.69 -39.29
CA GLY A 123 -16.14 -31.26 -38.54
C GLY A 123 -15.80 -31.72 -37.11
N SER A 124 -14.56 -31.55 -36.67
CA SER A 124 -14.06 -32.01 -35.37
C SER A 124 -13.69 -30.83 -34.47
N ASN A 125 -13.76 -31.04 -33.16
CA ASN A 125 -13.23 -30.10 -32.18
C ASN A 125 -11.72 -30.27 -32.05
N THR A 126 -11.00 -29.19 -31.73
CA THR A 126 -9.61 -29.27 -31.34
C THR A 126 -9.50 -29.86 -29.93
N ASP A 127 -8.40 -30.56 -29.66
CA ASP A 127 -8.03 -30.90 -28.28
C ASP A 127 -7.75 -29.62 -27.46
N GLY A 128 -7.56 -29.77 -26.14
CA GLY A 128 -7.15 -28.67 -25.27
C GLY A 128 -5.79 -28.08 -25.68
N VAL A 129 -5.49 -26.88 -25.19
CA VAL A 129 -4.15 -26.28 -25.37
C VAL A 129 -3.09 -27.14 -24.65
N ASN A 130 -1.94 -27.36 -25.30
CA ASN A 130 -0.78 -28.06 -24.71
C ASN A 130 0.03 -27.17 -23.78
#